data_AF-A0A699TJ92-F1
#
_entry.id   AF-A0A699TJ92-F1
#
_cell.length_a   1.000
_cell.length_b   1.000
_cell.length_c   1.000
_cell.angle_alpha   90.00
_cell.angle_beta   90.00
_cell.angle_gamma   90.00
#
_symmetry.space_group_name_H-M   'P 1'
#
loop_
_entity.id
_entity.type
_entity.pdbx_description
1 polymer ?
#
loop_
_entity_poly.entity_id
_entity_poly.type
_entity_poly.pdbx_seq_one_letter_code
_entity_poly.pdbx_strand_id
1 'polypeptide(L)'
;MDWLSEHKAEIVCHEKVVRIPMESGEILIVQGERTQGIAKALSNVKVDAPELSNISVVRDFVEVFLEDLSGLPTQRHVEFHIDLVPGATPVAKSPYRLAPLKMQELSAQLQELQDKGFI
;
A
#
# COMPACT_ATOMS: atom_id res chain seq x y z
N MET A 1 5.92 -4.98 22.29
CA MET A 1 5.49 -6.13 21.45
C MET A 1 4.39 -6.87 22.22
N ASP A 2 3.44 -6.12 22.78
CA ASP A 2 2.80 -6.53 24.04
C ASP A 2 1.47 -7.23 23.77
N TRP A 3 0.89 -6.97 22.60
CA TRP A 3 -0.36 -7.56 22.13
C TRP A 3 -0.30 -9.09 22.07
N LEU A 4 0.77 -9.69 21.54
CA LEU A 4 0.92 -11.15 21.47
C LEU A 4 0.98 -11.79 22.86
N SER A 5 1.64 -11.12 23.81
CA SER A 5 1.75 -11.59 25.18
C SER A 5 0.43 -11.46 25.93
N GLU A 6 -0.30 -10.36 25.72
CA GLU A 6 -1.64 -10.11 26.27
C GLU A 6 -2.65 -11.16 25.78
N HIS A 7 -2.59 -11.52 24.50
CA HIS A 7 -3.49 -12.48 23.87
C HIS A 7 -2.98 -13.92 23.89
N LYS A 8 -1.86 -14.19 24.60
CA LYS A 8 -1.22 -15.52 24.69
C LYS A 8 -1.02 -16.18 23.31
N ALA A 9 -0.70 -15.36 22.31
CA ALA A 9 -0.51 -15.81 20.95
C ALA A 9 0.79 -16.63 20.84
N GLU A 10 0.72 -17.77 20.18
CA GLU A 10 1.85 -18.67 19.96
C GLU A 10 2.28 -18.62 18.49
N ILE A 11 3.54 -18.29 18.22
CA ILE A 11 4.10 -18.31 16.87
C ILE A 11 4.82 -19.65 16.66
N VAL A 12 4.24 -20.51 15.82
CA VAL A 12 4.78 -21.82 15.48
C VAL A 12 5.56 -21.71 14.17
N CYS A 13 6.84 -21.36 14.30
CA CYS A 13 7.69 -21.01 13.15
C CYS A 13 7.88 -22.15 12.13
N HIS A 14 7.98 -23.41 12.56
CA HIS A 14 8.17 -24.55 11.63
C HIS A 14 6.93 -24.85 10.81
N GLU A 15 5.74 -24.62 11.37
CA GLU A 15 4.45 -24.73 10.68
C GLU A 15 4.08 -23.45 9.92
N LYS A 16 4.81 -22.34 10.15
CA LYS A 16 4.48 -21.00 9.66
C LYS A 16 3.06 -20.60 10.05
N VAL A 17 2.66 -20.87 11.28
CA VAL A 17 1.34 -20.48 11.79
C VAL A 17 1.44 -19.65 13.07
N VAL A 18 0.46 -18.78 13.28
CA VAL A 18 0.24 -18.08 14.55
C VAL A 18 -1.08 -18.58 15.13
N ARG A 19 -1.06 -19.06 16.38
CA ARG A 19 -2.23 -19.55 17.12
C ARG A 19 -2.64 -18.51 18.15
N ILE A 20 -3.89 -18.09 18.15
CA ILE A 20 -4.42 -17.06 19.07
C ILE A 20 -5.64 -17.64 19.79
N PRO A 21 -5.54 -17.92 21.11
CA PRO A 21 -6.69 -18.34 21.92
C PRO A 21 -7.75 -17.22 21.99
N MET A 22 -9.01 -17.58 21.77
CA MET A 22 -10.16 -16.66 21.89
C MET A 22 -10.90 -16.88 23.23
N GLU A 23 -11.66 -15.89 23.67
CA GLU A 23 -12.48 -15.97 24.89
C GLU A 23 -13.57 -17.06 24.81
N SER A 24 -13.99 -17.44 23.59
CA SER A 24 -14.91 -18.55 23.33
C SER A 24 -14.31 -19.93 23.61
N GLY A 25 -13.00 -20.02 23.87
CA GLY A 25 -12.26 -21.28 23.97
C GLY A 25 -11.80 -21.84 22.62
N GLU A 26 -12.16 -21.18 21.51
CA GLU A 26 -11.67 -21.50 20.18
C GLU A 26 -10.26 -20.96 19.96
N ILE A 27 -9.51 -21.55 19.02
CA ILE A 27 -8.16 -21.09 18.66
C ILE A 27 -8.18 -20.64 17.21
N LEU A 28 -7.88 -19.36 16.98
CA LEU A 28 -7.68 -18.81 15.64
C LEU A 28 -6.29 -19.20 15.14
N ILE A 29 -6.21 -19.80 13.94
CA ILE A 29 -4.95 -20.21 13.30
C ILE A 29 -4.73 -19.34 12.07
N VAL A 30 -3.68 -18.52 12.09
CA VAL A 30 -3.28 -17.65 10.96
C VAL A 30 -2.07 -18.27 10.27
N GLN A 31 -2.20 -18.60 8.99
CA GLN A 31 -1.12 -19.22 8.22
C GLN A 31 -0.30 -18.14 7.49
N GLY A 32 1.01 -18.14 7.73
CA GLY A 32 1.97 -17.28 7.07
C GLY A 32 2.25 -17.79 5.66
N GLU A 33 1.56 -17.24 4.67
CA GLU A 33 1.85 -17.53 3.27
C GLU A 33 3.22 -16.94 2.89
N ARG A 34 4.13 -17.80 2.41
CA ARG A 34 5.42 -17.38 1.85
C ARG A 34 5.30 -17.49 0.34
N THR A 35 4.96 -16.40 -0.34
CA THR A 35 5.16 -16.26 -1.79
C THR A 35 6.67 -16.14 -2.06
N GLN A 36 7.39 -17.26 -1.92
CA GLN A 36 8.79 -17.34 -2.29
C GLN A 36 8.85 -17.44 -3.82
N GLY A 37 9.30 -16.35 -4.44
CA GLY A 37 9.15 -16.10 -5.87
C GLY A 37 9.68 -17.18 -6.81
N ILE A 38 9.02 -17.28 -7.96
CA ILE A 38 9.56 -17.07 -9.31
C ILE A 38 8.34 -16.65 -10.16
N ALA A 39 8.53 -15.65 -11.01
CA ALA A 39 7.49 -15.14 -11.90
C ALA A 39 6.96 -16.22 -12.88
N LYS A 40 5.68 -16.07 -13.24
CA LYS A 40 4.97 -16.69 -14.38
C LYS A 40 4.49 -18.14 -14.20
N ALA A 41 3.26 -18.25 -13.72
CA ALA A 41 2.22 -18.84 -14.55
C ALA A 41 0.99 -17.94 -14.46
N LEU A 42 0.73 -17.19 -15.54
CA LEU A 42 -0.61 -16.75 -15.89
C LEU A 42 -1.44 -18.02 -16.14
N SER A 43 -1.94 -18.61 -15.07
CA SER A 43 -3.09 -19.48 -15.14
C SER A 43 -4.14 -18.80 -14.30
N ASN A 44 -5.17 -18.29 -14.98
CA ASN A 44 -6.44 -17.90 -14.42
C ASN A 44 -7.00 -19.05 -13.57
N VAL A 45 -6.54 -19.17 -12.33
CA VAL A 45 -7.37 -19.74 -11.28
C VAL A 45 -8.13 -18.54 -10.77
N LYS A 46 -9.37 -18.38 -11.24
CA LYS A 46 -10.40 -17.66 -10.51
C LYS A 46 -10.54 -18.35 -9.15
N VAL A 47 -9.65 -18.05 -8.23
CA VAL A 47 -10.10 -17.84 -6.87
C VAL A 47 -10.89 -16.55 -7.03
N ASP A 48 -12.20 -16.60 -6.84
CA ASP A 48 -12.98 -15.39 -6.62
C ASP A 48 -12.30 -14.68 -5.45
N ALA A 49 -11.37 -13.78 -5.77
CA ALA A 49 -11.04 -12.71 -4.86
C ALA A 49 -12.40 -12.09 -4.58
N PRO A 50 -12.88 -12.09 -3.33
CA PRO A 50 -14.13 -11.41 -3.03
C PRO A 50 -13.94 -10.00 -3.61
N GLU A 51 -14.81 -9.60 -4.54
CA GLU A 51 -14.80 -8.25 -5.08
C GLU A 51 -14.62 -7.31 -3.88
N LEU A 52 -13.73 -6.31 -3.94
CA LEU A 52 -13.44 -5.45 -2.79
C LEU A 52 -14.73 -4.83 -2.21
N SER A 53 -15.76 -4.71 -3.05
CA SER A 53 -17.16 -4.40 -2.73
C SER A 53 -17.83 -5.34 -1.70
N ASN A 54 -17.29 -6.52 -1.39
CA ASN A 54 -17.82 -7.46 -0.40
C ASN A 54 -17.28 -7.20 1.00
N ILE A 55 -16.24 -6.38 1.14
CA ILE A 55 -15.70 -5.97 2.43
C ILE A 55 -16.57 -4.84 2.97
N SER A 56 -17.22 -5.04 4.12
CA SER A 56 -18.15 -4.04 4.70
C SER A 56 -17.53 -2.65 4.77
N VAL A 57 -16.29 -2.55 5.27
CA VAL A 57 -15.58 -1.27 5.40
C VAL A 57 -15.36 -0.57 4.05
N VAL A 58 -15.12 -1.31 2.96
CA VAL A 58 -14.94 -0.71 1.63
C VAL A 58 -16.26 -0.16 1.09
N ARG A 59 -17.37 -0.88 1.34
CA ARG A 59 -18.72 -0.40 0.99
C ARG A 59 -19.13 0.83 1.77
N ASP A 60 -18.71 0.92 3.02
CA ASP A 60 -19.05 2.02 3.91
C ASP A 60 -18.23 3.30 3.57
N PHE A 61 -17.09 3.16 2.88
CA PHE A 61 -16.17 4.25 2.56
C PHE A 61 -15.71 4.21 1.08
N VAL A 62 -16.65 4.12 0.15
CA VAL A 62 -16.34 4.01 -1.29
C VAL A 62 -15.54 5.22 -1.79
N GLU A 63 -15.77 6.42 -1.25
CA GLU A 63 -14.99 7.61 -1.62
C GLU A 63 -13.52 7.58 -1.15
N VAL A 64 -13.18 6.74 -0.16
CA VAL A 64 -11.80 6.58 0.35
C VAL A 64 -11.05 5.51 -0.45
N PHE A 65 -11.77 4.50 -0.94
CA PHE A 65 -11.21 3.36 -1.66
C PHE A 65 -11.54 3.41 -3.16
N LEU A 66 -11.33 4.56 -3.79
CA LEU A 66 -11.47 4.70 -5.23
C LEU A 66 -10.32 3.98 -5.96
N GLU A 67 -10.62 3.43 -7.15
CA GLU A 67 -9.63 2.80 -8.04
C GLU A 67 -8.57 3.81 -8.49
N ASP A 68 -8.94 5.09 -8.60
CA ASP A 68 -8.07 6.20 -8.98
C ASP A 68 -8.32 7.43 -8.11
N LEU A 69 -7.27 8.23 -7.89
CA LEU A 69 -7.32 9.45 -7.09
C LEU A 69 -7.89 10.59 -7.93
N SER A 70 -8.97 11.21 -7.45
CA SER A 70 -9.68 12.30 -8.13
C SER A 70 -8.97 13.66 -8.08
N GLY A 71 -7.81 13.74 -7.41
CA GLY A 71 -6.98 14.94 -7.31
C GLY A 71 -6.43 15.15 -5.89
N LEU A 72 -5.90 16.34 -5.63
CA LEU A 72 -5.42 16.69 -4.30
C LEU A 72 -6.58 16.71 -3.28
N PRO A 73 -6.33 16.26 -2.04
CA PRO A 73 -7.31 16.42 -0.97
C PRO A 73 -7.60 17.91 -0.78
N THR A 74 -8.82 18.23 -0.32
CA THR A 74 -9.19 19.60 0.07
C THR A 74 -8.15 20.21 1.01
N GLN A 75 -7.96 21.53 0.92
CA GLN A 75 -7.03 22.28 1.75
C GLN A 75 -7.15 21.84 3.21
N ARG A 76 -6.09 21.21 3.73
CA ARG A 76 -6.04 20.76 5.12
C ARG A 76 -5.81 21.96 6.02
N HIS A 77 -6.35 21.93 7.24
CA HIS A 77 -6.08 22.95 8.25
C HIS A 77 -4.61 23.04 8.68
N VAL A 78 -3.83 21.99 8.40
CA VAL A 78 -2.39 21.93 8.67
C VAL A 78 -1.66 22.03 7.33
N GLU A 79 -0.85 23.08 7.18
CA GLU A 79 0.05 23.25 6.05
C GLU A 79 1.30 22.37 6.25
N PHE A 80 1.69 21.65 5.20
CA PHE A 80 2.95 20.90 5.21
C PHE A 80 4.11 21.87 4.96
N HIS A 81 4.85 22.19 6.02
CA HIS A 81 6.08 22.96 5.91
C HIS A 81 7.29 22.01 5.77
N ILE A 82 8.27 22.40 4.97
CA ILE A 82 9.57 21.72 4.90
C ILE A 82 10.59 22.66 5.54
N ASP A 83 10.90 22.41 6.82
CA ASP A 83 11.93 23.17 7.52
C ASP A 83 13.32 22.73 7.06
N LEU A 84 14.13 23.71 6.66
CA LEU A 84 15.53 23.48 6.34
C LEU A 84 16.37 23.61 7.60
N VAL A 85 17.31 22.68 7.79
CA VAL A 85 18.35 22.83 8.82
C VAL A 85 19.15 24.11 8.52
N PRO A 86 19.46 24.95 9.52
CA PRO A 86 20.25 26.16 9.29
C PRO A 86 21.55 25.86 8.54
N GLY A 87 21.79 26.59 7.45
CA GLY A 87 22.96 26.39 6.58
C GLY A 87 22.76 25.38 5.44
N ALA A 88 21.61 24.71 5.34
CA ALA A 88 21.28 23.88 4.19
C ALA A 88 21.12 24.73 2.91
N THR A 89 21.75 24.31 1.83
CA THR A 89 21.67 24.96 0.52
C THR A 89 20.81 24.14 -0.44
N PRO A 90 20.01 24.77 -1.33
CA PRO A 90 19.27 24.04 -2.36
C PRO A 90 20.18 23.17 -3.23
N VAL A 91 19.71 21.97 -3.59
CA VAL A 91 20.46 21.05 -4.44
C VAL A 91 19.93 21.16 -5.87
N ALA A 92 20.81 21.55 -6.79
CA ALA A 92 20.55 21.51 -8.23
C ALA A 92 21.38 20.38 -8.86
N LYS A 93 20.71 19.43 -9.51
CA LYS A 93 21.34 18.34 -10.26
C LYS A 93 20.79 18.30 -11.68
N SER A 94 21.63 18.01 -12.66
CA SER A 94 21.20 17.80 -14.03
C SER A 94 20.30 16.56 -14.13
N PRO A 95 19.20 16.59 -14.89
CA PRO A 95 18.39 15.39 -15.14
C PRO A 95 19.20 14.27 -15.79
N TYR A 96 18.83 13.03 -15.51
CA TYR A 96 19.42 11.87 -16.18
C TYR A 96 18.98 11.81 -17.65
N ARG A 97 19.87 11.30 -18.52
CA ARG A 97 19.52 11.02 -19.91
C ARG A 97 18.63 9.79 -19.97
N LEU A 98 17.47 9.92 -20.60
CA LEU A 98 16.53 8.82 -20.84
C LEU A 98 16.52 8.48 -22.34
N ALA A 99 16.28 7.20 -22.64
CA ALA A 99 15.98 6.78 -24.01
C ALA A 99 14.64 7.40 -24.48
N PRO A 100 14.41 7.59 -25.79
CA PRO A 100 13.20 8.23 -26.30
C PRO A 100 11.89 7.62 -25.79
N LEU A 101 11.81 6.29 -25.71
CA LEU A 101 10.62 5.59 -25.19
C LEU A 101 10.33 5.92 -23.72
N LYS A 102 11.38 5.98 -22.89
CA LYS A 102 11.25 6.35 -21.48
C LYS A 102 10.91 7.82 -21.28
N MET A 103 11.38 8.69 -22.17
CA MET A 103 10.99 10.10 -22.15
C MET A 103 9.50 10.29 -22.47
N GLN A 104 8.97 9.52 -23.44
CA GLN A 104 7.56 9.56 -23.80
C GLN A 104 6.68 9.04 -22.64
N GLU A 105 7.07 7.94 -22.01
CA GLU A 105 6.39 7.40 -20.82
C GLU A 105 6.37 8.42 -19.67
N LEU A 106 7.52 9.02 -19.36
CA LEU A 106 7.62 10.06 -18.33
C LEU A 106 6.73 11.26 -18.65
N SER A 107 6.72 11.72 -19.90
CA SER A 107 5.88 12.85 -20.31
C SER A 107 4.39 12.55 -20.14
N ALA A 108 3.95 11.32 -20.44
CA ALA A 108 2.56 10.91 -20.27
C ALA A 108 2.16 10.90 -18.78
N GLN A 109 3.03 10.39 -17.91
CA GLN A 109 2.82 10.38 -16.45
C GLN A 109 2.76 11.80 -15.89
N LEU A 110 3.66 12.69 -16.33
CA LEU A 110 3.64 14.09 -15.90
C LEU A 110 2.36 14.80 -16.33
N GLN A 111 1.86 14.53 -17.54
CA GLN A 111 0.59 15.10 -18.01
C GLN A 111 -0.57 14.60 -17.14
N GLU A 112 -0.63 13.30 -16.85
CA GLU A 112 -1.67 12.74 -15.97
C GLU A 112 -1.66 13.38 -14.57
N LEU A 113 -0.47 13.57 -13.99
CA LEU A 113 -0.33 14.21 -12.68
C LEU A 113 -0.76 15.68 -12.70
N GLN A 114 -0.46 16.41 -13.78
CA GLN A 114 -0.87 17.79 -13.97
C GLN A 114 -2.39 17.91 -14.17
N ASP A 115 -2.97 17.02 -14.97
CA ASP A 115 -4.42 16.99 -15.23
C ASP A 115 -5.21 16.67 -13.94
N LYS A 116 -4.64 15.85 -13.06
CA LYS A 116 -5.17 15.57 -11.71
C LYS A 116 -4.85 16.65 -10.68
N GLY A 117 -4.02 17.64 -11.02
CA GLY A 117 -3.66 18.76 -10.16
C GLY A 117 -2.71 18.41 -9.01
N PHE A 118 -1.93 17.33 -9.12
CA PHE A 118 -0.93 16.95 -8.12
C PHE A 118 0.36 17.76 -8.22
N ILE A 119 0.68 18.28 -9.42
CA ILE A 119 1.89 19.05 -9.74
C ILE A 119 1.58 20.31 -10.56
#